data_AF-A0A4W4GZV0-F1
#
_entry.id   AF-A0A4W4GZV0-F1
#
_cell.length_a   1.000
_cell.length_b   1.000
_cell.length_c   1.000
_cell.angle_alpha   90.00
_cell.angle_beta   90.00
_cell.angle_gamma   90.00
#
_symmetry.space_group_name_H-M   'P 1'
#
loop_
_entity.id
_entity.type
_entity.pdbx_description
1 polymer ?
#
loop_
_entity_poly.entity_id
_entity_poly.type
_entity_poly.pdbx_seq_one_letter_code
_entity_poly.pdbx_strand_id
1 'polypeptide(L)'
;ILILFCLFVCGLLGIDSRYNEGCSELASYLFFGLYKHNQEQILEDFPEEVLDDVIIVIKAENVHLYCNPVNYRFLLPYVSHWRNLHLHCMTEAEYEDEEAAEEFKISSFVSMVEDCSCIGIPYSSRSHVQKFDVFMLEKWPIIQAFALEGIGAGGFFTMKYKLTDVSELLWQTYSRLDPVSLDYLLNEVKNASLPNYPMHTKASAREG
;
A
#
# COMPACT_ATOMS: atom_id res chain seq x y z
N ILE A 1 6.49 10.85 5.10
CA ILE A 1 5.49 11.50 4.20
C ILE A 1 5.98 12.86 3.64
N LEU A 2 6.97 13.54 4.25
CA LEU A 2 7.50 14.84 3.79
C LEU A 2 8.23 14.89 2.43
N ILE A 3 8.36 13.78 1.67
CA ILE A 3 9.05 13.76 0.36
C ILE A 3 8.07 13.71 -0.84
N LEU A 4 6.78 13.44 -0.62
CA LEU A 4 5.81 13.23 -1.71
C LEU A 4 5.08 14.51 -2.15
N PHE A 5 5.68 15.69 -1.98
CA PHE A 5 4.97 16.97 -2.12
C PHE A 5 4.66 17.41 -3.57
N CYS A 6 5.10 16.69 -4.60
CA CYS A 6 4.88 17.11 -5.99
C CYS A 6 4.38 16.00 -6.95
N LEU A 7 4.20 14.76 -6.50
CA LEU A 7 3.66 13.69 -7.33
C LEU A 7 2.53 12.96 -6.59
N PHE A 8 1.36 12.95 -7.22
CA PHE A 8 0.20 12.18 -6.78
C PHE A 8 0.51 10.71 -6.93
N VAL A 9 0.61 9.95 -5.85
CA VAL A 9 0.95 8.52 -5.95
C VAL A 9 -0.31 7.69 -5.83
N CYS A 10 -0.61 6.93 -6.89
CA CYS A 10 -1.72 5.99 -6.92
C CYS A 10 -1.20 4.57 -6.60
N GLY A 11 -1.54 4.06 -5.42
CA GLY A 11 -1.33 2.67 -5.05
C GLY A 11 -2.62 1.90 -5.30
N LEU A 12 -2.67 1.15 -6.40
CA LEU A 12 -3.75 0.23 -6.71
C LEU A 12 -3.28 -1.19 -6.35
N LEU A 13 -3.93 -1.81 -5.38
CA LEU A 13 -3.59 -3.16 -4.95
C LEU A 13 -4.40 -4.21 -5.71
N GLY A 14 -3.94 -5.45 -5.65
CA GLY A 14 -4.65 -6.59 -6.20
C GLY A 14 -4.84 -6.58 -7.72
N ILE A 15 -5.93 -7.25 -8.13
CA ILE A 15 -6.28 -7.50 -9.53
C ILE A 15 -6.46 -6.21 -10.35
N ASP A 16 -6.87 -5.12 -9.70
CA ASP A 16 -7.15 -3.82 -10.34
C ASP A 16 -5.90 -3.13 -10.91
N SER A 17 -4.71 -3.47 -10.41
CA SER A 17 -3.41 -3.09 -11.00
C SER A 17 -2.70 -4.23 -11.73
N ARG A 18 -3.37 -5.38 -11.89
CA ARG A 18 -2.76 -6.66 -12.30
C ARG A 18 -1.61 -7.08 -11.37
N TYR A 19 -1.80 -6.92 -10.07
CA TYR A 19 -0.81 -7.27 -9.04
C TYR A 19 0.52 -6.54 -9.26
N ASN A 20 0.46 -5.22 -9.47
CA ASN A 20 1.67 -4.44 -9.68
C ASN A 20 2.54 -4.43 -8.40
N GLU A 21 3.74 -5.02 -8.50
CA GLU A 21 4.65 -5.15 -7.36
C GLU A 21 5.11 -3.81 -6.77
N GLY A 22 5.20 -2.74 -7.58
CA GLY A 22 5.58 -1.41 -7.10
C GLY A 22 4.49 -0.78 -6.23
N CYS A 23 3.22 -0.95 -6.59
CA CYS A 23 2.08 -0.60 -5.75
C CYS A 23 2.09 -1.38 -4.43
N SER A 24 2.33 -2.70 -4.47
CA SER A 24 2.41 -3.54 -3.28
C SER A 24 3.58 -3.15 -2.37
N GLU A 25 4.74 -2.79 -2.93
CA GLU A 25 5.89 -2.31 -2.16
C GLU A 25 5.59 -0.98 -1.46
N LEU A 26 4.89 -0.06 -2.13
CA LEU A 26 4.44 1.19 -1.53
C LEU A 26 3.44 0.98 -0.40
N ALA A 27 2.42 0.15 -0.62
CA ALA A 27 1.46 -0.18 0.44
C ALA A 27 2.16 -0.84 1.63
N SER A 28 3.06 -1.80 1.37
CA SER A 28 3.92 -2.37 2.42
C SER A 28 4.61 -1.30 3.25
N TYR A 29 5.19 -0.29 2.60
CA TYR A 29 5.89 0.78 3.30
C TYR A 29 4.94 1.66 4.13
N LEU A 30 3.78 2.02 3.58
CA LEU A 30 2.79 2.88 4.25
C LEU A 30 2.13 2.20 5.46
N PHE A 31 1.94 0.88 5.38
CA PHE A 31 1.31 0.07 6.42
C PHE A 31 2.32 -0.70 7.28
N PHE A 32 3.53 -0.16 7.44
CA PHE A 32 4.58 -0.69 8.34
C PHE A 32 4.90 -2.18 8.14
N GLY A 33 4.97 -2.61 6.88
CA GLY A 33 5.30 -3.98 6.52
C GLY A 33 4.15 -4.95 6.64
N LEU A 34 2.90 -4.49 6.73
CA LEU A 34 1.69 -5.33 6.75
C LEU A 34 1.69 -6.36 5.59
N TYR A 35 2.18 -5.96 4.43
CA TYR A 35 2.28 -6.79 3.22
C TYR A 35 3.64 -7.52 3.08
N LYS A 36 4.59 -7.28 4.00
CA LYS A 36 5.95 -7.87 3.97
C LYS A 36 6.16 -8.98 4.99
N HIS A 37 5.19 -9.28 5.85
CA HIS A 37 5.45 -10.19 6.96
C HIS A 37 5.28 -11.66 6.57
N ASN A 38 6.41 -12.37 6.67
CA ASN A 38 6.52 -13.80 6.89
C ASN A 38 5.45 -14.31 7.86
N GLN A 39 4.89 -15.46 7.51
CA GLN A 39 3.76 -16.23 8.04
C GLN A 39 3.78 -16.61 9.54
N GLU A 40 4.59 -16.00 10.40
CA GLU A 40 4.81 -16.54 11.76
C GLU A 40 4.25 -15.68 12.91
N GLN A 41 3.81 -14.43 12.68
CA GLN A 41 3.33 -13.56 13.78
C GLN A 41 2.12 -12.67 13.44
N ILE A 42 1.59 -12.73 12.22
CA ILE A 42 0.28 -12.16 11.94
C ILE A 42 -0.75 -13.10 12.56
N LEU A 43 -1.79 -12.56 13.22
CA LEU A 43 -2.94 -13.35 13.67
C LEU A 43 -3.31 -14.37 12.58
N GLU A 44 -3.47 -15.64 12.95
CA GLU A 44 -3.78 -16.77 12.05
C GLU A 44 -5.05 -16.56 11.18
N ASP A 45 -5.77 -15.45 11.37
CA ASP A 45 -7.01 -15.06 10.68
C ASP A 45 -6.85 -13.94 9.64
N PHE A 46 -5.65 -13.50 9.26
CA PHE A 46 -5.48 -12.40 8.30
C PHE A 46 -5.34 -12.93 6.87
N PRO A 47 -6.38 -12.88 6.01
CA PRO A 47 -6.30 -13.39 4.66
C PRO A 47 -5.59 -12.34 3.81
N GLU A 48 -4.50 -12.73 3.15
CA GLU A 48 -3.72 -11.87 2.24
C GLU A 48 -4.63 -11.23 1.16
N GLU A 49 -5.66 -11.97 0.74
CA GLU A 49 -6.71 -11.59 -0.22
C GLU A 49 -7.59 -10.41 0.25
N VAL A 50 -7.67 -10.14 1.55
CA VAL A 50 -8.47 -9.02 2.08
C VAL A 50 -7.86 -7.70 1.61
N LEU A 51 -6.54 -7.59 1.53
CA LEU A 51 -5.89 -6.30 1.27
C LEU A 51 -5.78 -5.91 -0.22
N ASP A 52 -6.33 -6.72 -1.12
CA ASP A 52 -6.25 -6.52 -2.56
C ASP A 52 -7.18 -5.41 -3.09
N ASP A 53 -8.30 -5.14 -2.39
CA ASP A 53 -9.26 -4.08 -2.76
C ASP A 53 -9.02 -2.78 -2.00
N VAL A 54 -7.86 -2.16 -2.26
CA VAL A 54 -7.48 -0.88 -1.65
C VAL A 54 -6.90 0.06 -2.71
N ILE A 55 -7.39 1.29 -2.73
CA ILE A 55 -6.88 2.35 -3.60
C ILE A 55 -6.42 3.51 -2.72
N ILE A 56 -5.16 3.92 -2.90
CA ILE A 56 -4.58 5.05 -2.17
C ILE A 56 -4.17 6.12 -3.15
N VAL A 57 -4.63 7.35 -2.94
CA VAL A 57 -4.17 8.54 -3.67
C VAL A 57 -3.63 9.56 -2.67
N ILE A 58 -2.32 9.76 -2.68
CA ILE A 58 -1.65 10.75 -1.81
C ILE A 58 -1.50 12.06 -2.58
N LYS A 59 -2.14 13.12 -2.10
CA LYS A 59 -2.01 14.50 -2.60
C LYS A 59 -1.10 15.32 -1.66
N ALA A 60 -0.74 16.53 -2.08
CA ALA A 60 0.09 17.43 -1.27
C ALA A 60 -0.58 17.83 0.06
N GLU A 61 -1.91 18.02 0.05
CA GLU A 61 -2.65 18.52 1.21
C GLU A 61 -3.50 17.45 1.90
N ASN A 62 -3.87 16.38 1.21
CA ASN A 62 -4.79 15.37 1.69
C ASN A 62 -4.42 13.98 1.17
N VAL A 63 -4.99 12.95 1.80
CA VAL A 63 -4.83 11.56 1.37
C VAL A 63 -6.21 10.97 1.19
N HIS A 64 -6.45 10.33 0.06
CA HIS A 64 -7.68 9.59 -0.17
C HIS A 64 -7.40 8.08 -0.09
N LEU A 65 -8.27 7.36 0.59
CA LEU A 65 -8.21 5.90 0.73
C LEU A 65 -9.59 5.33 0.39
N TYR A 66 -9.64 4.42 -0.58
CA TYR A 66 -10.79 3.55 -0.80
C TYR A 66 -10.46 2.20 -0.21
N CYS A 67 -11.44 1.64 0.49
CA CYS A 67 -11.39 0.29 1.01
C CYS A 67 -12.81 -0.24 1.17
N ASN A 68 -12.99 -1.55 1.04
CA ASN A 68 -14.27 -2.19 1.38
C ASN A 68 -14.46 -2.26 2.92
N PRO A 69 -15.68 -2.57 3.42
CA PRO A 69 -15.97 -2.63 4.85
C PRO A 69 -15.15 -3.67 5.63
N VAL A 70 -14.74 -4.76 4.97
CA VAL A 70 -13.91 -5.82 5.55
C VAL A 70 -12.52 -5.28 5.84
N ASN A 71 -11.90 -4.66 4.83
CA ASN A 71 -10.55 -4.08 4.85
C ASN A 71 -10.47 -2.91 5.83
N TYR A 72 -11.54 -2.12 5.90
CA TYR A 72 -11.62 -0.93 6.73
C TYR A 72 -11.23 -1.21 8.19
N ARG A 73 -11.72 -2.32 8.77
CA ARG A 73 -11.45 -2.69 10.16
C ARG A 73 -9.96 -2.94 10.41
N PHE A 74 -9.26 -3.50 9.43
CA PHE A 74 -7.84 -3.81 9.52
C PHE A 74 -6.94 -2.62 9.20
N LEU A 75 -7.38 -1.73 8.29
CA LEU A 75 -6.61 -0.53 7.91
C LEU A 75 -6.73 0.60 8.93
N LEU A 76 -7.86 0.68 9.66
CA LEU A 76 -8.17 1.77 10.58
C LEU A 76 -7.05 2.07 11.60
N PRO A 77 -6.41 1.08 12.26
CA PRO A 77 -5.30 1.33 13.18
C PRO A 77 -4.12 2.06 12.52
N TYR A 78 -3.87 1.79 11.24
CA TYR A 78 -2.74 2.34 10.49
C TYR A 78 -3.02 3.73 9.91
N VAL A 79 -4.26 3.98 9.47
CA VAL A 79 -4.62 5.22 8.76
C VAL A 79 -5.29 6.27 9.64
N SER A 80 -5.82 5.90 10.81
CA SER A 80 -6.54 6.81 11.72
C SER A 80 -5.72 8.04 12.17
N HIS A 81 -4.40 7.95 12.12
CA HIS A 81 -3.48 9.02 12.51
C HIS A 81 -3.10 9.94 11.33
N TRP A 82 -3.53 9.63 10.11
CA TRP A 82 -3.20 10.42 8.93
C TRP A 82 -3.97 11.75 8.95
N ARG A 83 -3.26 12.85 8.70
CA ARG A 83 -3.89 14.17 8.61
C ARG A 83 -4.57 14.31 7.26
N ASN A 84 -5.73 14.96 7.27
CA ASN A 84 -6.53 15.23 6.06
C ASN A 84 -6.83 13.95 5.25
N LEU A 85 -7.17 12.87 5.95
CA LEU A 85 -7.58 11.61 5.35
C LEU A 85 -9.05 11.67 4.92
N HIS A 86 -9.32 11.34 3.66
CA HIS A 86 -10.65 11.13 3.10
C HIS A 86 -10.86 9.64 2.82
N LEU A 87 -11.72 9.02 3.61
CA LEU A 87 -12.08 7.61 3.48
C LEU A 87 -13.31 7.45 2.58
N HIS A 88 -13.17 6.59 1.57
CA HIS A 88 -14.25 6.15 0.68
C HIS A 88 -14.53 4.68 0.97
N CYS A 89 -15.56 4.41 1.76
CA CYS A 89 -15.95 3.07 2.18
C CYS A 89 -17.48 3.01 2.25
N MET A 90 -18.06 1.97 1.66
CA MET A 90 -19.49 1.70 1.78
C MET A 90 -19.83 1.14 3.16
N THR A 91 -21.11 1.06 3.47
CA THR A 91 -21.57 0.26 4.61
C THR A 91 -21.61 -1.23 4.25
N GLU A 92 -21.60 -2.11 5.25
CA GLU A 92 -21.70 -3.57 5.03
C GLU A 92 -22.97 -3.94 4.25
N ALA A 93 -24.10 -3.28 4.52
CA ALA A 93 -25.36 -3.53 3.85
C ALA A 93 -25.36 -3.12 2.37
N GLU A 94 -24.71 -2.00 2.03
CA GLU A 94 -24.57 -1.57 0.64
C GLU A 94 -23.57 -2.43 -0.13
N TYR A 95 -22.59 -3.02 0.56
CA TYR A 95 -21.58 -3.89 -0.03
C TYR A 95 -22.11 -5.30 -0.39
N GLU A 96 -23.31 -5.68 0.06
CA GLU A 96 -23.94 -6.95 -0.35
C GLU A 96 -24.34 -6.94 -1.84
N ASP A 97 -24.50 -5.76 -2.44
CA ASP A 97 -24.75 -5.59 -3.87
C ASP A 97 -23.41 -5.42 -4.61
N GLU A 98 -22.96 -6.50 -5.26
CA GLU A 98 -21.69 -6.53 -6.00
C GLU A 98 -21.63 -5.48 -7.12
N GLU A 99 -22.75 -5.22 -7.81
CA GLU A 99 -22.78 -4.23 -8.90
C GLU A 99 -22.63 -2.82 -8.33
N ALA A 100 -23.37 -2.50 -7.27
CA ALA A 100 -23.25 -1.21 -6.59
C ALA A 100 -21.85 -1.02 -5.96
N ALA A 101 -21.23 -2.08 -5.45
CA ALA A 101 -19.89 -2.04 -4.88
C ALA A 101 -18.83 -1.69 -5.94
N GLU A 102 -18.90 -2.31 -7.11
CA GLU A 102 -18.00 -2.00 -8.23
C GLU A 102 -18.23 -0.56 -8.77
N GLU A 103 -19.48 -0.12 -8.91
CA GLU A 103 -19.79 1.26 -9.30
C GLU A 103 -19.26 2.30 -8.30
N PHE A 104 -19.40 2.01 -7.01
CA PHE A 104 -18.88 2.88 -5.96
C PHE A 104 -17.35 2.94 -5.96
N LYS A 105 -16.66 1.82 -6.21
CA LYS A 105 -15.19 1.79 -6.36
C LYS A 105 -14.72 2.68 -7.51
N ILE A 106 -15.36 2.55 -8.67
CA ILE A 106 -15.02 3.34 -9.87
C ILE A 106 -15.30 4.83 -9.63
N SER A 107 -16.47 5.18 -9.11
CA SER A 107 -16.83 6.58 -8.83
C SER A 107 -15.95 7.22 -7.75
N SER A 108 -15.59 6.44 -6.72
CA SER A 108 -14.61 6.86 -5.70
C SER A 108 -13.27 7.15 -6.36
N PHE A 109 -12.76 6.25 -7.22
CA PHE A 109 -11.51 6.47 -7.94
C PHE A 109 -11.55 7.73 -8.80
N VAL A 110 -12.64 7.94 -9.57
CA VAL A 110 -12.83 9.15 -10.38
C VAL A 110 -12.76 10.41 -9.51
N SER A 111 -13.48 10.44 -8.38
CA SER A 111 -13.47 11.57 -7.44
C SER A 111 -12.09 11.81 -6.84
N MET A 112 -11.34 10.75 -6.54
CA MET A 112 -9.99 10.86 -5.98
C MET A 112 -9.00 11.52 -6.93
N VAL A 113 -9.16 11.35 -8.25
CA VAL A 113 -8.21 11.85 -9.25
C VAL A 113 -8.68 13.08 -10.03
N GLU A 114 -9.92 13.53 -9.82
CA GLU A 114 -10.57 14.56 -10.64
C GLU A 114 -9.82 15.90 -10.71
N ASP A 115 -9.22 16.33 -9.60
CA ASP A 115 -8.45 17.57 -9.45
C ASP A 115 -6.96 17.41 -9.77
N CYS A 116 -6.53 16.20 -10.17
CA CYS A 116 -5.16 15.93 -10.54
C CYS A 116 -4.93 16.27 -12.03
N SER A 117 -3.76 16.83 -12.36
CA SER A 117 -3.33 17.01 -13.76
C SER A 117 -2.18 16.06 -14.14
N CYS A 118 -1.42 15.62 -13.16
CA CYS A 118 -0.31 14.69 -13.32
C CYS A 118 -0.41 13.62 -12.23
N ILE A 119 -0.21 12.36 -12.59
CA ILE A 119 -0.29 11.22 -11.68
C ILE A 119 1.01 10.42 -11.77
N GLY A 120 1.61 10.19 -10.61
CA GLY A 120 2.76 9.33 -10.39
C GLY A 120 2.33 7.91 -10.08
N ILE A 121 2.87 6.93 -10.81
CA ILE A 121 2.57 5.52 -10.60
C ILE A 121 3.84 4.81 -10.15
N PRO A 122 3.82 4.07 -9.02
CA PRO A 122 4.93 3.23 -8.60
C PRO A 122 4.96 1.96 -9.46
N TYR A 123 5.44 2.07 -10.70
CA TYR A 123 5.29 1.01 -11.70
C TYR A 123 6.20 -0.20 -11.46
N SER A 124 7.36 0.00 -10.84
CA SER A 124 8.40 -1.00 -10.63
C SER A 124 8.73 -1.17 -9.15
N SER A 125 9.07 -2.40 -8.75
CA SER A 125 9.58 -2.72 -7.41
C SER A 125 11.11 -2.73 -7.38
N ARG A 126 11.72 -2.66 -6.19
CA ARG A 126 13.19 -2.81 -6.06
C ARG A 126 13.71 -4.16 -6.54
N SER A 127 12.89 -5.20 -6.47
CA SER A 127 13.21 -6.57 -6.91
C SER A 127 13.01 -6.76 -8.41
N HIS A 128 12.04 -6.07 -9.01
CA HIS A 128 11.65 -6.24 -10.41
C HIS A 128 11.49 -4.89 -11.11
N VAL A 129 12.60 -4.43 -11.71
CA VAL A 129 12.63 -3.18 -12.49
C VAL A 129 12.04 -3.42 -13.88
N GLN A 130 10.97 -2.72 -14.20
CA GLN A 130 10.28 -2.81 -15.48
C GLN A 130 10.35 -1.47 -16.22
N LYS A 131 10.34 -1.53 -17.56
CA LYS A 131 10.25 -0.32 -18.37
C LYS A 131 8.84 0.24 -18.26
N PHE A 132 8.72 1.51 -17.88
CA PHE A 132 7.45 2.22 -17.83
C PHE A 132 6.75 2.21 -19.19
N ASP A 133 5.56 1.62 -19.24
CA ASP A 133 4.73 1.54 -20.44
C ASP A 133 3.31 2.06 -20.14
N VAL A 134 3.05 3.25 -20.63
CA VAL A 134 1.77 3.94 -20.47
C VAL A 134 0.61 3.16 -21.11
N PHE A 135 0.86 2.43 -22.20
CA PHE A 135 -0.18 1.61 -22.84
C PHE A 135 -0.52 0.36 -22.03
N MET A 136 0.39 -0.11 -21.18
CA MET A 136 0.11 -1.21 -20.25
C MET A 136 -0.71 -0.74 -19.06
N LEU A 137 -0.52 0.50 -18.60
CA LEU A 137 -1.37 1.13 -17.57
C LEU A 137 -2.81 1.28 -18.03
N GLU A 138 -3.02 1.68 -19.29
CA GLU A 138 -4.38 1.75 -19.85
C GLU A 138 -5.09 0.41 -19.78
N LYS A 139 -4.39 -0.73 -19.81
CA LYS A 139 -4.99 -2.08 -19.74
C LYS A 139 -5.31 -2.55 -18.32
N TRP A 140 -5.06 -1.73 -17.30
CA TRP A 140 -5.42 -2.05 -15.92
C TRP A 140 -6.96 -2.00 -15.76
N PRO A 141 -7.59 -2.99 -15.10
CA PRO A 141 -9.05 -3.05 -14.97
C PRO A 141 -9.68 -1.74 -14.49
N ILE A 142 -9.14 -1.13 -13.43
CA ILE A 142 -9.69 0.14 -12.89
C ILE A 142 -9.51 1.32 -13.85
N ILE A 143 -8.44 1.32 -14.65
CA ILE A 143 -8.19 2.36 -15.67
C ILE A 143 -9.13 2.17 -16.87
N GLN A 144 -9.40 0.93 -17.25
CA GLN A 144 -10.43 0.62 -18.24
C GLN A 144 -11.82 1.01 -17.73
N ALA A 145 -12.12 0.74 -16.46
CA ALA A 145 -13.40 1.08 -15.84
C ALA A 145 -13.61 2.60 -15.73
N PHE A 146 -12.54 3.37 -15.52
CA PHE A 146 -12.57 4.82 -15.58
C PHE A 146 -13.08 5.36 -16.93
N ALA A 147 -12.79 4.65 -18.03
CA ALA A 147 -13.17 5.05 -19.38
C ALA A 147 -14.65 4.78 -19.71
N LEU A 148 -15.36 4.00 -18.87
CA LEU A 148 -16.76 3.66 -19.09
C LEU A 148 -17.65 4.90 -18.98
N GLU A 149 -18.55 5.07 -19.96
CA GLU A 149 -19.54 6.15 -19.94
C GLU A 149 -20.65 5.85 -18.91
N GLY A 150 -21.02 6.85 -18.12
CA GLY A 150 -22.08 6.76 -17.11
C GLY A 150 -21.54 6.69 -15.67
N ILE A 151 -20.65 5.73 -15.40
CA ILE A 151 -20.06 5.52 -14.06
C ILE A 151 -18.66 6.12 -13.97
N GLY A 152 -17.85 5.96 -15.03
CA GLY A 152 -16.52 6.53 -15.15
C GLY A 152 -16.54 7.98 -15.61
N ALA A 153 -15.36 8.58 -15.75
CA ALA A 153 -15.23 9.96 -16.24
C ALA A 153 -15.39 10.07 -17.77
N GLY A 154 -15.39 8.93 -18.47
CA GLY A 154 -15.41 8.86 -19.93
C GLY A 154 -14.05 9.16 -20.57
N GLY A 155 -13.74 8.42 -21.63
CA GLY A 155 -12.49 8.59 -22.41
C GLY A 155 -11.25 7.96 -21.75
N PHE A 156 -10.14 7.96 -22.49
CA PHE A 156 -8.90 7.34 -22.03
C PHE A 156 -8.26 8.12 -20.87
N PHE A 157 -7.76 7.40 -19.87
CA PHE A 157 -7.16 7.99 -18.67
C PHE A 157 -5.94 8.84 -18.99
N THR A 158 -5.10 8.38 -19.92
CA THR A 158 -3.89 9.06 -20.39
C THR A 158 -4.15 10.29 -21.26
N MET A 159 -5.38 10.44 -21.78
CA MET A 159 -5.78 11.68 -22.45
C MET A 159 -6.14 12.77 -21.45
N LYS A 160 -6.63 12.38 -20.25
CA LYS A 160 -7.02 13.31 -19.19
C LYS A 160 -5.87 13.66 -18.25
N TYR A 161 -5.04 12.68 -17.91
CA TYR A 161 -3.96 12.83 -16.92
C TYR A 161 -2.59 12.51 -17.52
N LYS A 162 -1.59 13.32 -17.16
CA LYS A 162 -0.19 13.01 -17.48
C LYS A 162 0.35 11.96 -16.52
N LEU A 163 0.76 10.80 -17.03
CA LEU A 163 1.32 9.72 -16.20
C LEU A 163 2.85 9.76 -16.16
N THR A 164 3.40 9.50 -14.97
CA THR A 164 4.85 9.48 -14.73
C THR A 164 5.23 8.31 -13.82
N ASP A 165 6.37 7.69 -14.06
CA ASP A 165 6.92 6.67 -13.15
C ASP A 165 7.60 7.35 -11.95
N VAL A 166 7.29 6.88 -10.74
CA VAL A 166 7.85 7.39 -9.49
C VAL A 166 8.68 6.38 -8.71
N SER A 167 8.89 5.20 -9.28
CA SER A 167 9.52 4.06 -8.61
C SER A 167 10.89 4.42 -8.03
N GLU A 168 11.76 5.07 -8.80
CA GLU A 168 13.10 5.45 -8.35
C GLU A 168 13.09 6.43 -7.16
N LEU A 169 12.18 7.41 -7.19
CA LEU A 169 12.03 8.39 -6.10
C LEU A 169 11.55 7.71 -4.81
N LEU A 170 10.66 6.72 -4.95
CA LEU A 170 10.18 5.93 -3.83
C LEU A 170 11.29 5.05 -3.24
N TRP A 171 12.13 4.42 -4.06
CA TRP A 171 13.27 3.63 -3.56
C TRP A 171 14.25 4.45 -2.73
N GLN A 172 14.50 5.70 -3.13
CA GLN A 172 15.30 6.63 -2.33
C GLN A 172 14.64 6.91 -0.97
N THR A 173 13.31 7.01 -0.94
CA THR A 173 12.54 7.18 0.29
C THR A 173 12.61 5.94 1.18
N TYR A 174 12.45 4.75 0.61
CA TYR A 174 12.52 3.46 1.33
C TYR A 174 13.91 3.17 1.89
N SER A 175 14.96 3.72 1.29
CA SER A 175 16.34 3.52 1.74
C SER A 175 16.70 4.40 2.94
N ARG A 176 15.82 5.32 3.35
CA ARG A 176 16.02 6.14 4.56
C ARG A 176 15.66 5.30 5.78
N LEU A 177 16.57 5.24 6.75
CA LEU A 177 16.30 4.65 8.05
C LEU A 177 15.12 5.37 8.72
N ASP A 178 14.06 4.61 8.99
CA ASP A 178 12.90 5.04 9.76
C ASP A 178 12.84 4.30 11.11
N PRO A 179 12.06 4.79 12.10
CA PRO A 179 11.97 4.17 13.41
C PRO A 179 11.52 2.71 13.41
N VAL A 180 10.69 2.27 12.45
CA VAL A 180 10.24 0.88 12.36
C VAL A 180 11.32 0.00 11.78
N SER A 181 12.04 0.46 10.74
CA SER A 181 13.24 -0.23 10.25
C SER A 181 14.29 -0.38 11.36
N LEU A 182 14.45 0.63 12.22
CA LEU A 182 15.37 0.59 13.34
C LEU A 182 14.92 -0.39 14.43
N ASP A 183 13.63 -0.46 14.75
CA ASP A 183 13.11 -1.43 15.71
C ASP A 183 13.27 -2.87 15.20
N TYR A 184 13.02 -3.11 13.90
CA TYR A 184 13.27 -4.42 13.27
C TYR A 184 14.73 -4.82 13.40
N LEU A 185 15.67 -3.93 13.04
CA LEU A 185 17.11 -4.19 13.18
C LEU A 185 17.51 -4.45 14.64
N LEU A 186 16.95 -3.71 15.60
CA LEU A 186 17.21 -3.93 17.02
C LEU A 186 16.68 -5.27 17.50
N ASN A 187 15.49 -5.68 17.05
CA ASN A 187 14.90 -6.97 17.41
C ASN A 187 15.64 -8.13 16.74
N GLU A 188 16.05 -7.98 15.48
CA GLU A 188 16.90 -8.95 14.78
C GLU A 188 18.26 -9.11 15.48
N VAL A 189 18.91 -8.01 15.85
CA VAL A 189 20.15 -8.05 16.64
C VAL A 189 19.93 -8.67 18.02
N LYS A 190 18.85 -8.34 18.74
CA LYS A 190 18.53 -8.97 20.04
C LYS A 190 18.31 -10.47 19.90
N ASN A 191 17.59 -10.91 18.86
CA ASN A 191 17.30 -12.31 18.60
C ASN A 191 18.56 -13.07 18.15
N ALA A 192 19.44 -12.44 17.38
CA ALA A 192 20.74 -12.99 16.98
C ALA A 192 21.78 -12.97 18.13
N SER A 193 21.63 -12.07 19.11
CA SER A 193 22.52 -11.91 20.27
C SER A 193 22.19 -12.85 21.43
N LEU A 194 21.24 -13.76 21.28
CA LEU A 194 21.02 -14.88 22.18
C LEU A 194 21.53 -16.20 21.56
N PRO A 195 22.85 -16.41 21.42
CA PRO A 195 23.33 -17.78 21.48
C PRO A 195 23.07 -18.27 22.90
N ASN A 196 22.45 -19.44 23.02
CA ASN A 196 22.44 -20.23 24.24
C ASN A 196 23.87 -20.34 24.78
N TYR A 197 24.26 -19.45 25.70
CA TYR A 197 25.43 -19.66 26.52
C TYR A 197 24.98 -20.62 27.62
N PRO A 198 25.46 -21.88 27.65
CA PRO A 198 25.31 -22.67 28.86
C PRO A 198 26.01 -21.90 29.98
N MET A 199 25.25 -21.50 31.00
CA MET A 199 25.80 -21.08 32.28
C MET A 199 26.64 -22.23 32.84
N HIS A 200 27.94 -22.25 32.55
CA HIS A 200 28.90 -22.94 33.40
C HIS A 200 29.09 -22.08 34.66
N THR A 201 28.18 -22.21 35.61
CA THR A 201 28.47 -21.86 37.00
C THR A 201 29.64 -22.72 37.46
N LYS A 202 30.82 -22.10 37.61
CA LYS A 202 31.93 -22.69 38.36
C LYS A 202 31.49 -22.84 39.81
N ALA A 203 30.91 -23.99 40.15
CA ALA A 203 30.95 -24.52 41.50
C ALA A 203 32.37 -25.05 41.75
N SER A 204 33.31 -24.15 42.06
CA SER A 204 34.50 -24.57 42.81
C SER A 204 34.12 -24.48 44.27
N ALA A 205 33.47 -25.55 44.74
CA ALA A 205 33.38 -25.83 46.15
C ALA A 205 34.82 -26.01 46.67
N ARG A 206 35.08 -25.32 47.78
CA ARG A 206 36.24 -25.54 48.64
C ARG A 206 36.18 -26.98 49.12
N GLU A 207 37.20 -27.77 48.82
CA GLU A 207 37.61 -28.88 49.67
C GLU A 207 38.97 -28.50 50.24
N GLY A 208 38.97 -28.26 51.55
CA GLY A 208 40.14 -28.28 52.40
C GLY A 208 40.14 -29.56 53.21
#